data_AF-A0A534PRW9-F1
#
_entry.id   AF-A0A534PRW9-F1
#
_cell.length_a   1.000
_cell.length_b   1.000
_cell.length_c   1.000
_cell.angle_alpha   90.00
_cell.angle_beta   90.00
_cell.angle_gamma   90.00
#
_symmetry.space_group_name_H-M   'P 1'
#
loop_
_entity.id
_entity.type
_entity.pdbx_description
1 polymer ?
#
loop_
_entity_poly.entity_id
_entity_poly.type
_entity_poly.pdbx_seq_one_letter_code
_entity_poly.pdbx_strand_id
1 'polypeptide(L)'
;MSRRGRRPLSLGKDPRPPLQGGRGARRVRALRHSQAGQGQAAGGRVREVPQGDGDTLSFGAYLKRSRALRELSAEQVARLTRLPLRIVTALEAEDWPALQDRRHALFVARSCASAIGLDPDETALRLEEELQLSQPPLPQRTPLWKRLWQSRPREPAVWLVLCLTAAACLSVLLLRR
;
A
#
# COMPACT_ATOMS: atom_id res chain seq x y z
N MET A 1 38.38 19.97 27.39
CA MET A 1 38.25 20.93 26.27
C MET A 1 38.84 20.31 25.01
N SER A 2 38.04 19.87 24.03
CA SER A 2 38.52 19.78 22.65
C SER A 2 37.34 19.77 21.66
N ARG A 3 37.58 20.42 20.52
CA ARG A 3 36.61 21.10 19.67
C ARG A 3 35.88 20.19 18.69
N ARG A 4 34.62 20.58 18.43
CA ARG A 4 33.77 20.15 17.30
C ARG A 4 34.46 20.37 15.95
N GLY A 5 34.41 19.37 15.09
CA GLY A 5 34.61 19.51 13.64
C GLY A 5 33.45 18.85 12.90
N ARG A 6 32.45 19.63 12.48
CA ARG A 6 31.37 19.20 11.58
C ARG A 6 31.89 19.24 10.13
N ARG A 7 31.77 18.14 9.38
CA ARG A 7 31.89 18.13 7.91
C ARG A 7 30.50 18.15 7.27
N PRO A 8 30.25 18.98 6.25
CA PRO A 8 28.97 19.03 5.55
C PRO A 8 28.85 17.92 4.48
N LEU A 9 27.67 17.29 4.41
CA LEU A 9 27.28 16.32 3.38
C LEU A 9 26.94 17.08 2.09
N SER A 10 27.75 16.86 1.05
CA SER A 10 27.60 17.44 -0.27
C SER A 10 26.63 16.65 -1.15
N LEU A 11 25.56 17.34 -1.52
CA LEU A 11 24.68 17.25 -2.69
C LEU A 11 25.19 16.36 -3.85
N GLY A 12 24.74 15.11 -3.91
CA GLY A 12 24.91 14.21 -5.06
C GLY A 12 23.77 14.39 -6.07
N LYS A 13 24.03 15.15 -7.13
CA LYS A 13 23.19 15.28 -8.32
C LYS A 13 23.82 14.40 -9.40
N ASP A 14 23.35 13.16 -9.52
CA ASP A 14 23.81 12.23 -10.56
C ASP A 14 22.90 12.31 -11.80
N PRO A 15 23.40 12.82 -12.94
CA PRO A 15 22.76 12.58 -14.24
C PRO A 15 23.21 11.22 -14.79
N ARG A 16 22.24 10.35 -15.11
CA ARG A 16 22.46 9.07 -15.78
C ARG A 16 23.05 9.32 -17.20
N PRO A 17 24.10 8.59 -17.62
CA PRO A 17 24.58 8.64 -19.00
C PRO A 17 23.70 7.81 -19.96
N PRO A 18 23.68 8.15 -21.27
CA PRO A 18 22.83 7.50 -22.26
C PRO A 18 23.40 6.14 -22.71
N LEU A 19 22.51 5.18 -22.92
CA LEU A 19 22.82 3.88 -23.51
C LEU A 19 23.14 4.08 -25.01
N GLN A 20 24.43 3.96 -25.34
CA GLN A 20 24.93 3.99 -26.70
C GLN A 20 24.88 2.56 -27.27
N GLY A 21 24.12 2.39 -28.34
CA GLY A 21 23.94 1.12 -29.02
C GLY A 21 25.10 0.76 -29.94
N GLY A 22 25.20 -0.56 -30.17
CA GLY A 22 25.58 -1.14 -31.46
C GLY A 22 27.08 -1.31 -31.71
N ARG A 23 27.51 -2.58 -31.80
CA ARG A 23 27.93 -3.23 -33.07
C ARG A 23 28.73 -4.51 -32.78
N GLY A 24 28.49 -5.52 -33.61
CA GLY A 24 29.61 -6.25 -34.22
C GLY A 24 29.92 -7.64 -33.69
N ALA A 25 29.18 -8.62 -34.21
CA ALA A 25 29.68 -9.77 -34.95
C ALA A 25 31.00 -10.45 -34.53
N ARG A 26 30.91 -11.77 -34.29
CA ARG A 26 31.84 -12.87 -34.67
C ARG A 26 31.74 -13.98 -33.60
N ARG A 27 31.83 -15.28 -33.86
CA ARG A 27 31.81 -16.16 -35.05
C ARG A 27 31.96 -17.59 -34.45
N VAL A 28 31.46 -18.60 -35.15
CA VAL A 28 31.90 -20.04 -35.14
C VAL A 28 31.73 -20.92 -33.87
N ARG A 29 30.68 -21.76 -33.92
CA ARG A 29 30.68 -23.25 -33.93
C ARG A 29 31.91 -24.00 -33.33
N ALA A 30 31.66 -24.75 -32.26
CA ALA A 30 32.32 -26.03 -31.90
C ALA A 30 31.34 -26.85 -31.02
N LEU A 31 30.73 -27.90 -31.55
CA LEU A 31 31.06 -29.33 -31.37
C LEU A 31 30.84 -29.89 -29.94
N ARG A 32 29.76 -30.70 -29.86
CA ARG A 32 29.45 -31.86 -29.00
C ARG A 32 30.44 -32.27 -27.90
N HIS A 33 29.91 -32.50 -26.70
CA HIS A 33 29.94 -33.75 -25.89
C HIS A 33 28.80 -33.60 -24.84
N SER A 34 27.73 -34.40 -24.87
CA SER A 34 27.57 -35.76 -24.30
C SER A 34 27.66 -35.84 -22.77
N GLN A 35 26.47 -36.00 -22.16
CA GLN A 35 26.12 -36.82 -21.00
C GLN A 35 26.34 -36.35 -19.55
N ALA A 36 25.20 -36.46 -18.84
CA ALA A 36 24.99 -37.07 -17.53
C ALA A 36 25.63 -36.42 -16.29
N GLY A 37 24.75 -35.79 -15.49
CA GLY A 37 24.99 -35.43 -14.11
C GLY A 37 23.68 -35.10 -13.41
N GLN A 38 22.94 -36.16 -13.03
CA GLN A 38 21.91 -36.08 -12.00
C GLN A 38 22.50 -35.43 -10.74
N GLY A 39 21.79 -34.43 -10.22
CA GLY A 39 22.12 -33.72 -8.99
C GLY A 39 20.87 -33.03 -8.46
N GLN A 40 19.99 -33.83 -7.86
CA GLN A 40 18.87 -33.40 -7.03
C GLN A 40 19.35 -32.40 -5.95
N ALA A 41 18.76 -31.21 -5.91
CA ALA A 41 18.59 -30.38 -4.72
C ALA A 41 17.28 -29.60 -4.92
N ALA A 42 16.17 -30.04 -4.33
CA ALA A 42 15.64 -29.48 -3.08
C ALA A 42 15.50 -27.94 -3.19
N GLY A 43 14.32 -27.32 -3.25
CA GLY A 43 13.01 -27.76 -2.79
C GLY A 43 12.22 -26.49 -2.53
N GLY A 44 11.76 -25.84 -3.59
CA GLY A 44 10.81 -24.74 -3.53
C GLY A 44 9.69 -25.07 -4.49
N ARG A 45 8.80 -26.00 -4.10
CA ARG A 45 7.55 -26.18 -4.84
C ARG A 45 6.80 -24.87 -4.69
N VAL A 46 6.89 -24.01 -5.71
CA VAL A 46 5.81 -23.08 -6.00
C VAL A 46 4.59 -23.98 -6.10
N ARG A 47 3.76 -23.94 -5.07
CA ARG A 47 2.48 -24.63 -5.05
C ARG A 47 1.69 -23.92 -6.14
N GLU A 48 1.68 -24.50 -7.34
CA GLU A 48 0.68 -24.15 -8.36
C GLU A 48 -0.66 -24.44 -7.70
N VAL A 49 -1.25 -23.38 -7.14
CA VAL A 49 -2.62 -23.40 -6.65
C VAL A 49 -3.47 -23.71 -7.88
N PRO A 50 -4.27 -24.78 -7.88
CA PRO A 50 -5.19 -25.05 -8.96
C PRO A 50 -6.13 -23.84 -9.07
N GLN A 51 -5.89 -23.03 -10.10
CA GLN A 51 -6.70 -21.88 -10.44
C GLN A 51 -7.98 -22.45 -11.06
N GLY A 52 -8.88 -22.92 -10.20
CA GLY A 52 -10.11 -23.59 -10.60
C GLY A 52 -10.96 -22.67 -11.48
N ASP A 53 -11.13 -23.09 -12.73
CA ASP A 53 -12.28 -22.93 -13.60
C ASP A 53 -13.10 -21.65 -13.37
N GLY A 54 -12.57 -20.54 -13.90
CA GLY A 54 -13.13 -19.90 -15.09
C GLY A 54 -14.55 -19.30 -15.06
N ASP A 55 -15.31 -19.41 -13.97
CA ASP A 55 -16.48 -18.56 -13.79
C ASP A 55 -16.01 -17.25 -13.16
N THR A 56 -16.25 -16.15 -13.85
CA THR A 56 -15.97 -14.76 -13.45
C THR A 56 -16.79 -14.35 -12.23
N LEU A 57 -16.66 -15.10 -11.14
CA LEU A 57 -17.27 -14.82 -9.86
C LEU A 57 -16.65 -13.54 -9.31
N SER A 58 -17.52 -12.62 -8.93
CA SER A 58 -17.11 -11.41 -8.21
C SER A 58 -16.42 -11.79 -6.89
N PHE A 59 -15.56 -10.93 -6.37
CA PHE A 59 -14.77 -11.21 -5.17
C PHE A 59 -15.62 -11.66 -3.97
N GLY A 60 -16.76 -11.02 -3.73
CA GLY A 60 -17.68 -11.36 -2.65
C GLY A 60 -18.28 -12.75 -2.81
N ALA A 61 -18.67 -13.11 -4.04
CA ALA A 61 -19.18 -14.44 -4.36
C ALA A 61 -18.10 -15.52 -4.21
N TYR A 62 -16.85 -15.22 -4.62
CA TYR A 62 -15.68 -16.08 -4.40
C TYR A 62 -15.46 -16.36 -2.90
N LEU A 63 -15.51 -15.33 -2.06
CA LEU A 63 -15.33 -15.45 -0.60
C LEU A 63 -16.45 -16.28 0.03
N LYS A 64 -17.70 -15.99 -0.33
CA LYS A 64 -18.88 -16.72 0.16
C LYS A 64 -18.82 -18.19 -0.22
N ARG A 65 -18.45 -18.50 -1.47
CA ARG A 65 -18.26 -19.89 -1.94
C ARG A 65 -17.14 -20.58 -1.18
N SER A 66 -15.99 -19.93 -1.05
CA SER A 66 -14.83 -20.48 -0.32
C SER A 66 -15.16 -20.78 1.15
N ARG A 67 -15.95 -19.92 1.79
CA ARG A 67 -16.47 -20.12 3.14
C ARG A 67 -17.43 -21.33 3.20
N ALA A 68 -18.37 -21.40 2.26
CA ALA A 68 -19.35 -22.48 2.20
C ALA A 68 -18.71 -23.87 1.96
N LEU A 69 -17.65 -23.94 1.15
CA LEU A 69 -16.87 -25.17 0.92
C LEU A 69 -16.20 -25.72 2.19
N ARG A 70 -16.10 -24.89 3.24
CA ARG A 70 -15.54 -25.26 4.53
C ARG A 70 -16.59 -25.32 5.63
N GLU A 71 -17.86 -25.30 5.23
CA GLU A 71 -19.02 -25.40 6.13
C GLU A 71 -19.06 -24.32 7.21
N LEU A 72 -18.40 -23.19 6.96
CA LEU A 72 -18.37 -22.07 7.90
C LEU A 72 -19.56 -21.14 7.64
N SER A 73 -20.25 -20.72 8.69
CA SER A 73 -21.28 -19.67 8.63
C SER A 73 -20.65 -18.27 8.68
N ALA A 74 -21.36 -17.24 8.19
CA ALA A 74 -20.87 -15.86 8.29
C ALA A 74 -20.71 -15.41 9.75
N GLU A 75 -21.59 -15.89 10.65
CA GLU A 75 -21.53 -15.66 12.09
C GLU A 75 -20.32 -16.33 12.73
N GLN A 76 -19.96 -17.55 12.29
CA GLN A 76 -18.75 -18.22 12.75
C GLN A 76 -17.50 -17.43 12.35
N VAL A 77 -17.41 -16.99 11.09
CA VAL A 77 -16.28 -16.17 10.63
C VAL A 77 -16.22 -14.83 11.39
N ALA A 78 -17.36 -14.18 11.61
CA ALA A 78 -17.45 -12.96 12.42
C ALA A 78 -16.92 -13.17 13.85
N ARG A 79 -17.29 -14.29 14.49
CA ARG A 79 -16.77 -14.64 15.83
C ARG A 79 -15.27 -14.91 15.83
N LEU A 80 -14.77 -15.69 14.87
CA LEU A 80 -13.34 -16.04 14.76
C LEU A 80 -12.46 -14.81 14.51
N THR A 81 -12.91 -13.90 13.66
CA THR A 81 -12.19 -12.66 13.32
C THR A 81 -12.43 -11.51 14.29
N ARG A 82 -13.40 -11.64 15.20
CA ARG A 82 -13.92 -10.56 16.06
C ARG A 82 -14.44 -9.36 15.26
N LEU A 83 -14.86 -9.59 14.03
CA LEU A 83 -15.46 -8.56 13.19
C LEU A 83 -16.99 -8.57 13.37
N PRO A 84 -17.67 -7.41 13.33
CA PRO A 84 -19.11 -7.38 13.32
C PRO A 84 -19.67 -8.15 12.12
N LEU A 85 -20.73 -8.95 12.33
CA LEU A 85 -21.37 -9.75 11.27
C LEU A 85 -21.70 -8.89 10.04
N ARG A 86 -22.23 -7.68 10.27
CA ARG A 86 -22.57 -6.71 9.22
C ARG A 86 -21.40 -6.42 8.25
N ILE A 87 -20.16 -6.43 8.74
CA ILE A 87 -18.97 -6.12 7.93
C ILE A 87 -18.54 -7.34 7.12
N VAL A 88 -18.65 -8.54 7.69
CA VAL A 88 -18.39 -9.80 6.97
C VAL A 88 -19.40 -9.97 5.84
N THR A 89 -20.68 -9.76 6.12
CA THR A 89 -21.74 -9.84 5.11
C THR A 89 -21.62 -8.72 4.07
N ALA A 90 -21.23 -7.50 4.47
CA ALA A 90 -20.99 -6.41 3.53
C ALA A 90 -19.83 -6.72 2.57
N LEU A 91 -18.76 -7.35 3.06
CA LEU A 91 -17.66 -7.79 2.19
C LEU A 91 -18.11 -8.86 1.19
N GLU A 92 -18.90 -9.85 1.63
CA GLU A 92 -19.43 -10.90 0.75
C GLU A 92 -20.47 -10.40 -0.26
N ALA A 93 -21.18 -9.31 0.08
CA ALA A 93 -22.16 -8.66 -0.79
C ALA A 93 -21.56 -7.50 -1.61
N GLU A 94 -20.26 -7.21 -1.47
CA GLU A 94 -19.58 -6.07 -2.11
C GLU A 94 -20.26 -4.72 -1.83
N ASP A 95 -20.82 -4.57 -0.63
CA ASP A 95 -21.40 -3.31 -0.15
C ASP A 95 -20.27 -2.36 0.29
N TRP A 96 -19.63 -1.75 -0.71
CA TRP A 96 -18.52 -0.81 -0.53
C TRP A 96 -18.87 0.40 0.35
N PRO A 97 -20.07 1.02 0.29
CA PRO A 97 -20.45 2.09 1.21
C PRO A 97 -20.43 1.69 2.70
N ALA A 98 -20.76 0.44 3.04
CA ALA A 98 -20.64 -0.07 4.41
C ALA A 98 -19.18 -0.27 4.84
N LEU A 99 -18.26 -0.41 3.88
CA LEU A 99 -16.83 -0.52 4.08
C LEU A 99 -16.19 0.88 4.09
N GLN A 100 -15.87 1.36 5.30
CA GLN A 100 -15.40 2.72 5.59
C GLN A 100 -14.37 3.30 4.60
N ASP A 101 -13.36 2.52 4.22
CA ASP A 101 -12.37 2.91 3.21
C ASP A 101 -11.71 1.66 2.58
N ARG A 102 -10.94 1.87 1.51
CA ARG A 102 -10.22 0.80 0.79
C ARG A 102 -9.27 0.01 1.67
N ARG A 103 -8.57 0.65 2.60
CA ARG A 103 -7.61 -0.04 3.49
C ARG A 103 -8.35 -0.94 4.47
N HIS A 104 -9.48 -0.46 4.97
CA HIS A 104 -10.36 -1.22 5.84
C HIS A 104 -10.94 -2.43 5.11
N ALA A 105 -11.38 -2.29 3.85
CA ALA A 105 -11.84 -3.42 3.02
C ALA A 105 -10.75 -4.50 2.88
N LEU A 106 -9.51 -4.11 2.55
CA LEU A 106 -8.37 -5.04 2.45
C LEU A 106 -8.04 -5.71 3.79
N PHE A 107 -8.15 -4.99 4.90
CA PHE A 107 -7.95 -5.55 6.25
C PHE A 107 -9.01 -6.61 6.59
N VAL A 108 -10.29 -6.30 6.32
CA VAL A 108 -11.40 -7.23 6.54
C VAL A 108 -11.22 -8.47 5.67
N ALA A 109 -10.86 -8.30 4.39
CA ALA A 109 -10.58 -9.41 3.48
C ALA A 109 -9.48 -10.35 4.00
N ARG A 110 -8.33 -9.81 4.43
CA ARG A 110 -7.24 -10.60 5.03
C ARG A 110 -7.69 -11.38 6.26
N SER A 111 -8.46 -10.72 7.12
CA SER A 111 -8.95 -11.33 8.36
C SER A 111 -9.92 -12.47 8.08
N CYS A 112 -10.87 -12.26 7.16
CA CYS A 112 -11.81 -13.29 6.72
C CYS A 112 -11.09 -14.45 6.02
N ALA A 113 -10.14 -14.17 5.13
CA ALA A 113 -9.32 -15.18 4.46
C ALA A 113 -8.59 -16.07 5.46
N SER A 114 -7.93 -15.46 6.45
CA SER A 114 -7.22 -16.18 7.52
C SER A 114 -8.16 -17.10 8.32
N ALA A 115 -9.37 -16.62 8.66
CA ALA A 115 -10.34 -17.42 9.40
C ALA A 115 -10.98 -18.55 8.57
N ILE A 116 -11.13 -18.35 7.26
CA ILE A 116 -11.61 -19.36 6.32
C ILE A 116 -10.47 -20.36 5.99
N GLY A 117 -9.20 -19.99 6.16
CA GLY A 117 -8.05 -20.82 5.79
C GLY A 117 -7.67 -20.69 4.31
N LEU A 118 -7.95 -19.54 3.72
CA LEU A 118 -7.39 -19.07 2.45
C LEU A 118 -6.06 -18.35 2.71
N ASP A 119 -5.27 -18.12 1.64
CA ASP A 119 -4.10 -17.26 1.74
C ASP A 119 -4.54 -15.78 1.87
N PRO A 120 -4.15 -15.08 2.95
CA PRO A 120 -4.62 -13.73 3.20
C PRO A 120 -4.06 -12.70 2.20
N ASP A 121 -2.82 -12.89 1.73
CA ASP A 121 -2.16 -11.95 0.84
C ASP A 121 -2.67 -12.11 -0.59
N GLU A 122 -2.85 -13.34 -1.07
CA GLU A 122 -3.48 -13.65 -2.36
C GLU A 122 -4.92 -13.13 -2.40
N THR A 123 -5.69 -13.35 -1.33
CA THR A 123 -7.08 -12.85 -1.25
C THR A 123 -7.12 -11.33 -1.26
N ALA A 124 -6.21 -10.66 -0.55
CA ALA A 124 -6.13 -9.20 -0.55
C ALA A 124 -5.72 -8.64 -1.91
N LEU A 125 -4.79 -9.29 -2.61
CA LEU A 125 -4.35 -8.91 -3.94
C LEU A 125 -5.51 -8.98 -4.94
N ARG A 126 -6.27 -10.08 -4.90
CA ARG A 126 -7.46 -10.26 -5.76
C ARG A 126 -8.50 -9.15 -5.56
N LEU A 127 -8.78 -8.78 -4.30
CA LEU A 127 -9.66 -7.65 -3.99
C LEU A 127 -9.07 -6.33 -4.50
N GLU A 128 -7.77 -6.13 -4.31
CA GLU A 128 -7.07 -4.94 -4.75
C GLU A 128 -7.13 -4.75 -6.26
N GLU A 129 -7.02 -5.83 -7.04
CA GLU A 129 -7.20 -5.83 -8.50
C GLU A 129 -8.64 -5.48 -8.88
N GLU A 130 -9.65 -6.08 -8.27
CA GLU A 130 -11.06 -5.76 -8.57
C GLU A 130 -11.43 -4.30 -8.24
N LEU A 131 -10.93 -3.77 -7.12
CA LEU A 131 -11.16 -2.38 -6.73
C LEU A 131 -10.44 -1.38 -7.65
N GLN A 132 -9.29 -1.76 -8.22
CA GLN A 132 -8.59 -0.95 -9.22
C GLN A 132 -9.37 -0.88 -10.53
N LEU A 133 -9.96 -1.98 -10.97
CA LEU A 133 -10.77 -2.06 -12.18
C LEU A 133 -12.11 -1.33 -12.02
N SER A 134 -12.75 -1.45 -10.85
CA SER A 134 -14.12 -0.98 -10.64
C SER A 134 -14.24 0.49 -10.24
N GLN A 135 -13.13 1.16 -9.91
CA GLN A 135 -13.07 2.57 -9.46
C GLN A 135 -14.28 3.05 -8.60
N PRO A 136 -14.76 2.32 -7.57
CA PRO A 136 -15.81 2.83 -6.73
C PRO A 136 -15.25 3.99 -5.87
N PRO A 137 -16.00 5.08 -5.67
CA PRO A 137 -15.59 6.19 -4.80
C PRO A 137 -15.68 5.75 -3.34
N LEU A 138 -14.76 4.88 -2.88
CA LEU A 138 -14.60 4.59 -1.46
C LEU A 138 -14.14 5.89 -0.78
N PRO A 139 -14.85 6.37 0.25
CA PRO A 139 -14.45 7.59 0.94
C PRO A 139 -13.08 7.38 1.57
N GLN A 140 -12.06 8.06 1.04
CA GLN A 140 -10.73 8.03 1.64
C GLN A 140 -10.81 8.80 2.96
N ARG A 141 -10.69 8.09 4.08
CA ARG A 141 -10.61 8.74 5.39
C ARG A 141 -9.48 9.75 5.40
N THR A 142 -9.84 11.04 5.50
CA THR A 142 -8.87 12.08 5.78
C THR A 142 -8.36 11.89 7.20
N PRO A 143 -7.03 11.83 7.41
CA PRO A 143 -6.50 11.62 8.75
C PRO A 143 -6.84 12.83 9.64
N LEU A 144 -7.21 12.57 10.90
CA LEU A 144 -7.70 13.59 11.84
C LEU A 144 -6.73 14.77 11.99
N TRP A 145 -5.42 14.54 11.94
CA TRP A 145 -4.41 15.61 12.01
C TRP A 145 -4.52 16.60 10.86
N LYS A 146 -4.93 16.15 9.65
CA LYS A 146 -5.12 17.00 8.48
C LYS A 146 -6.34 17.91 8.63
N ARG A 147 -7.40 17.42 9.28
CA ARG A 147 -8.57 18.23 9.69
C ARG A 147 -8.20 19.27 10.74
N LEU A 148 -7.43 18.89 11.75
CA LEU A 148 -7.02 19.79 12.83
C LEU A 148 -6.03 20.89 12.37
N TRP A 149 -5.22 20.62 11.35
CA TRP A 149 -4.25 21.58 10.81
C TRP A 149 -4.80 22.44 9.66
N GLN A 150 -5.94 22.07 9.06
CA GLN A 150 -6.63 22.89 8.04
C GLN A 150 -7.46 24.05 8.62
N SER A 151 -7.70 24.09 9.94
CA SER A 151 -8.56 25.10 10.58
C SER A 151 -7.83 26.26 11.27
N ARG A 152 -6.57 26.56 10.90
CA ARG A 152 -5.88 27.78 11.38
C ARG A 152 -5.58 28.71 10.19
N PRO A 153 -6.45 29.68 9.86
CA PRO A 153 -6.07 30.75 8.95
C PRO A 153 -4.95 31.56 9.63
N ARG A 154 -3.72 31.45 9.13
CA ARG A 154 -2.56 32.20 9.64
C ARG A 154 -2.52 33.65 9.13
N GLU A 155 -3.44 34.04 8.24
CA GLU A 155 -3.48 35.38 7.65
C GLU A 155 -3.52 36.52 8.69
N PRO A 156 -4.46 36.60 9.65
CA PRO A 156 -4.49 37.74 10.58
C PRO A 156 -3.33 37.70 11.59
N ALA A 157 -2.85 36.51 11.97
CA ALA A 157 -1.77 36.36 12.95
C ALA A 157 -0.41 36.79 12.38
N VAL A 158 -0.15 36.56 11.09
CA VAL A 158 1.07 37.00 10.42
C VAL A 158 1.13 38.53 10.36
N TRP A 159 0.02 39.19 10.01
CA TRP A 159 -0.05 40.66 10.02
C TRP A 159 0.11 41.25 11.41
N LEU A 160 -0.44 40.62 12.46
CA LEU A 160 -0.24 41.08 13.84
C LEU A 160 1.22 41.01 14.28
N VAL A 161 1.91 39.90 13.99
CA VAL A 161 3.35 39.78 14.30
C VAL A 161 4.17 40.81 13.51
N LEU A 162 3.86 41.00 12.22
CA LEU A 162 4.53 42.01 11.40
C LEU A 162 4.33 43.42 11.96
N CYS A 163 3.09 43.81 12.28
CA CYS A 163 2.78 45.10 12.89
C CYS A 163 3.47 45.28 14.24
N LEU A 164 3.49 44.25 15.09
CA LEU A 164 4.17 44.29 16.39
C LEU A 164 5.68 44.52 16.23
N THR A 165 6.31 43.82 15.29
CA THR A 165 7.76 43.98 15.02
C THR A 165 8.08 45.35 14.43
N ALA A 166 7.25 45.86 13.52
CA ALA A 166 7.41 47.19 12.94
C ALA A 166 7.25 48.29 14.00
N ALA A 167 6.26 48.17 14.88
CA ALA A 167 6.04 49.09 16.00
C ALA A 167 7.21 49.08 16.99
N ALA A 168 7.75 47.90 17.32
CA ALA A 168 8.92 47.78 18.18
C ALA A 168 10.16 48.44 17.54
N CYS A 169 10.41 48.23 16.25
CA CYS A 169 11.49 48.91 15.52
C CYS A 169 11.32 50.43 15.51
N LEU A 170 10.11 50.93 15.24
CA LEU A 170 9.83 52.36 15.24
C LEU A 170 10.05 52.99 16.61
N SER A 171 9.61 52.33 17.67
CA SER A 171 9.83 52.76 19.06
C SER A 171 11.32 52.90 19.38
N VAL A 172 12.14 51.90 19.04
CA VAL A 172 13.59 51.94 19.27
C VAL A 172 14.27 53.07 18.48
N LEU A 173 13.81 53.37 17.26
CA LEU A 173 14.35 54.47 16.46
C LEU A 173 13.99 55.85 17.04
N LEU A 174 12.79 56.00 17.61
CA LEU A 174 12.36 57.24 18.25
C LEU A 174 13.07 57.49 19.58
N LEU A 175 13.38 56.42 20.35
CA LEU A 175 14.16 56.53 21.58
C LEU A 175 15.66 56.78 21.34
N ARG A 176 16.14 56.60 20.11
CA ARG A 176 17.56 56.81 19.72
C ARG A 176 17.81 58.15 19.03
N ARG A 177 16.77 58.94 18.76
CA ARG A 177 16.86 60.31 18.24
C ARG A 177 16.77 61.33 19.37
#